data_AF-A0A7S3IS66-F1
#
_entry.id   AF-A0A7S3IS66-F1
#
_cell.length_a   1.000
_cell.length_b   1.000
_cell.length_c   1.000
_cell.angle_alpha   90.00
_cell.angle_beta   90.00
_cell.angle_gamma   90.00
#
_symmetry.space_group_name_H-M   'P 1'
#
loop_
_entity.id
_entity.type
_entity.pdbx_description
1 polymer ?
#
loop_
_entity_poly.entity_id
_entity_poly.type
_entity_poly.pdbx_seq_one_letter_code
_entity_poly.pdbx_strand_id
1 'polypeptide(L)'
;MLHDGKLEGKGTLYDKETGDFYCGGFSSQKKEGFGMVWFGSSSKQPRIFELDLDFEYSTTIDDEAFEDSVRPLAFKGEFKADIINGEGIMLLKNGDILLSQ
;
A
#
# COMPACT_ATOMS: atom_id res chain seq x y z
N MET A 1 2.18 7.62 15.32
CA MET A 1 1.90 7.53 16.77
C MET A 1 0.61 8.29 17.05
N LEU A 2 -0.05 8.04 18.18
CA LEU A 2 -1.19 8.88 18.59
C LEU A 2 -0.67 10.16 19.23
N HIS A 3 -1.08 11.32 18.71
CA HIS A 3 -0.87 12.63 19.34
C HIS A 3 -2.25 13.24 19.58
N ASP A 4 -2.57 13.57 20.83
CA ASP A 4 -3.91 14.06 21.24
C ASP A 4 -5.08 13.19 20.78
N GLY A 5 -4.89 11.86 20.74
CA GLY A 5 -5.90 10.91 20.27
C GLY A 5 -6.06 10.86 18.75
N LYS A 6 -5.21 11.55 17.98
CA LYS A 6 -5.19 11.54 16.50
C LYS A 6 -3.98 10.77 15.98
N LEU A 7 -4.14 10.04 14.87
CA LEU A 7 -3.01 9.42 14.19
C LEU A 7 -2.15 10.52 13.53
N GLU A 8 -0.90 10.63 13.98
CA GLU A 8 0.09 11.60 13.52
C GLU A 8 1.47 10.94 13.38
N GLY A 9 2.24 11.35 12.38
CA GLY A 9 3.57 10.79 12.09
C GLY A 9 3.51 9.31 11.67
N LYS A 10 4.61 8.57 11.81
CA LYS A 10 4.68 7.17 11.35
C LYS A 10 3.83 6.23 12.20
N GLY A 11 3.17 5.26 11.56
CA GLY A 11 2.38 4.24 12.24
C GLY A 11 1.82 3.16 11.31
N THR A 12 0.94 2.33 11.88
CA THR A 12 0.23 1.27 11.15
C THR A 12 -1.27 1.34 11.41
N LEU A 13 -2.09 1.03 10.42
CA LEU A 13 -3.54 0.96 10.52
C LEU A 13 -4.03 -0.38 9.96
N TYR A 14 -4.83 -1.10 10.73
CA TYR A 14 -5.56 -2.27 10.26
C TYR A 14 -7.05 -1.93 10.22
N ASP A 15 -7.62 -1.94 9.03
CA ASP A 15 -9.05 -1.75 8.82
C ASP A 15 -9.75 -3.11 8.92
N LYS A 16 -10.60 -3.26 9.94
CA LYS A 16 -11.31 -4.52 10.20
C LYS A 16 -12.46 -4.77 9.23
N GLU A 17 -13.00 -3.73 8.61
CA GLU A 17 -14.13 -3.83 7.68
C GLU A 17 -13.63 -4.30 6.31
N THR A 18 -12.54 -3.72 5.82
CA THR A 18 -11.95 -4.08 4.52
C THR A 18 -10.91 -5.20 4.63
N GLY A 19 -10.29 -5.37 5.80
CA GLY A 19 -9.11 -6.21 6.01
C GLY A 19 -7.80 -5.57 5.53
N ASP A 20 -7.82 -4.30 5.14
CA ASP A 20 -6.64 -3.61 4.65
C ASP A 20 -5.65 -3.35 5.79
N PHE A 21 -4.36 -3.47 5.48
CA PHE A 21 -3.28 -3.08 6.39
C PHE A 21 -2.47 -1.97 5.74
N TYR A 22 -2.18 -0.90 6.49
CA TYR A 22 -1.34 0.20 6.06
C TYR A 22 -0.19 0.41 7.03
N CYS A 23 0.98 0.72 6.50
CA CYS A 23 2.16 1.17 7.24
C CYS A 23 2.73 2.41 6.54
N GLY A 24 2.81 3.53 7.25
CA GLY A 24 3.28 4.78 6.65
C GLY A 24 3.04 5.99 7.53
N GLY A 25 3.04 7.16 6.90
CA GLY A 25 2.80 8.43 7.56
C GLY A 25 1.31 8.71 7.79
N PHE A 26 1.03 9.44 8.86
CA PHE A 26 -0.27 9.98 9.16
C PHE A 26 -0.19 11.47 9.43
N SER A 27 -1.24 12.19 9.02
CA SER A 27 -1.46 13.60 9.34
C SER A 27 -2.96 13.81 9.54
N SER A 28 -3.36 14.43 10.65
CA SER A 28 -4.76 14.72 10.97
C SER A 28 -5.68 13.49 10.86
N GLN A 29 -5.22 12.33 11.34
CA GLN A 29 -5.90 11.03 11.28
C GLN A 29 -5.99 10.36 9.90
N LYS A 30 -5.36 10.93 8.87
CA LYS A 30 -5.37 10.41 7.51
C LYS A 30 -4.00 9.89 7.11
N LYS A 31 -3.96 8.94 6.16
CA LYS A 31 -2.71 8.49 5.52
C LYS A 31 -2.11 9.66 4.73
N GLU A 32 -0.83 9.94 4.97
CA GLU A 32 -0.13 11.09 4.40
C GLU A 32 1.36 10.76 4.18
N GLY A 33 1.92 11.22 3.05
CA GLY A 33 3.29 10.93 2.65
C GLY A 33 3.49 9.49 2.21
N PHE A 34 4.74 9.03 2.22
CA PHE A 34 5.09 7.69 1.75
C PHE A 34 4.62 6.59 2.70
N GLY A 35 4.01 5.55 2.13
CA GLY A 35 3.56 4.37 2.86
C GLY A 35 3.34 3.16 1.96
N MET A 36 2.94 2.07 2.60
CA MET A 36 2.57 0.82 1.94
C MET A 36 1.20 0.36 2.46
N VAL A 37 0.33 -0.06 1.56
CA VAL A 37 -0.96 -0.66 1.85
C VAL A 37 -1.03 -2.07 1.26
N TRP A 38 -1.62 -3.00 1.99
CA TRP A 38 -2.01 -4.32 1.55
C TRP A 38 -3.53 -4.40 1.57
N PHE A 39 -4.11 -4.95 0.51
CA PHE A 39 -5.55 -4.89 0.27
C PHE A 39 -6.26 -6.23 0.57
N GLY A 40 -7.31 -6.19 1.40
CA GLY A 40 -8.29 -7.27 1.59
C GLY A 40 -8.03 -8.29 2.72
N SER A 41 -9.11 -8.91 3.20
CA SER A 41 -9.15 -9.85 4.34
C SER A 41 -8.43 -11.19 4.15
N SER A 42 -8.10 -11.57 2.91
CA SER A 42 -7.28 -12.75 2.59
C SER A 42 -5.79 -12.47 2.59
N SER A 43 -5.38 -11.21 2.79
CA SER A 43 -4.05 -10.89 3.29
C SER A 43 -4.00 -11.39 4.75
N LYS A 44 -3.89 -12.73 4.91
CA LYS A 44 -3.35 -13.33 6.13
C LYS A 44 -2.21 -12.42 6.50
N GLN A 45 -2.33 -11.74 7.65
CA GLN A 45 -1.42 -10.70 8.09
C GLN A 45 -0.07 -11.00 7.48
N PRO A 46 0.43 -10.16 6.55
CA PRO A 46 1.68 -10.52 5.93
C PRO A 46 2.60 -10.83 7.11
N ARG A 47 3.44 -11.85 6.99
CA ARG A 47 4.51 -12.01 7.95
C ARG A 47 5.41 -10.78 7.74
N ILE A 48 4.96 -9.59 8.21
CA ILE A 48 5.43 -8.22 7.95
C ILE A 48 6.67 -8.00 8.83
N PHE A 49 7.57 -8.97 8.86
CA PHE A 49 8.85 -8.82 9.52
C PHE A 49 10.00 -9.06 8.56
N GLU A 50 9.75 -9.53 7.33
CA GLU A 50 10.82 -9.90 6.38
C GLU A 50 10.62 -9.37 4.96
N LEU A 51 9.62 -8.51 4.71
CA LEU A 51 9.60 -7.76 3.46
C LEU A 51 10.55 -6.57 3.62
N ASP A 52 11.85 -6.84 3.61
CA ASP A 52 12.86 -5.86 3.22
C ASP A 52 12.47 -5.44 1.80
N LEU A 53 11.83 -4.28 1.68
CA LEU A 53 11.35 -3.72 0.42
C LEU A 53 12.51 -3.09 -0.37
N ASP A 54 13.66 -3.75 -0.37
CA ASP A 54 14.77 -3.53 -1.29
C ASP A 54 14.42 -4.27 -2.61
N PHE A 55 13.38 -3.79 -3.29
CA PHE A 55 13.08 -4.24 -4.64
C PHE A 55 14.15 -3.70 -5.58
N GLU A 56 15.15 -4.52 -5.91
CA GLU A 56 15.98 -4.35 -7.10
C GLU A 56 15.09 -4.67 -8.31
N TYR A 57 14.83 -3.66 -9.15
CA TYR A 57 13.84 -3.72 -10.23
C TYR A 57 14.15 -4.83 -11.25
N SER A 58 13.16 -5.68 -11.53
CA SER A 58 13.09 -6.46 -12.76
C SER A 58 11.71 -6.29 -13.38
N THR A 59 11.61 -5.43 -14.39
CA THR A 59 10.39 -5.18 -15.17
C THR A 59 10.32 -6.11 -16.36
N THR A 60 9.21 -6.85 -16.47
CA THR A 60 8.58 -7.19 -17.75
C THR A 60 7.13 -6.73 -17.64
N ILE A 61 6.81 -5.67 -18.39
CA ILE A 61 5.44 -5.16 -18.54
C ILE A 61 4.93 -5.80 -19.83
N ASP A 62 3.89 -6.62 -19.73
CA ASP A 62 3.01 -6.90 -20.88
C ASP A 62 1.77 -6.00 -20.71
N ASP A 63 1.62 -5.05 -21.63
CA ASP A 63 0.61 -3.98 -21.62
C ASP A 63 -0.85 -4.47 -21.75
N GLU A 64 -1.11 -5.78 -21.73
CA GLU A 64 -2.45 -6.37 -21.92
C GLU A 64 -3.21 -6.69 -20.62
N ALA A 65 -2.60 -6.52 -19.44
CA ALA A 65 -3.19 -6.98 -18.17
C ALA A 65 -4.15 -5.99 -17.47
N PHE A 66 -4.56 -4.91 -18.13
CA PHE A 66 -5.52 -3.95 -17.57
C PHE A 66 -6.97 -4.35 -17.91
N GLU A 67 -7.43 -5.47 -17.38
CA GLU A 67 -8.86 -5.57 -17.07
C GLU A 67 -9.12 -4.75 -15.81
N ASP A 68 -10.04 -3.77 -15.90
CA ASP A 68 -10.55 -2.88 -14.83
C ASP A 68 -11.03 -3.60 -13.53
N SER A 69 -10.85 -4.91 -13.44
CA SER A 69 -11.41 -5.83 -12.44
C SER A 69 -10.43 -6.26 -11.35
N VAL A 70 -9.12 -6.01 -11.49
CA VAL A 70 -8.11 -6.58 -10.59
C VAL A 70 -7.53 -5.54 -9.61
N ARG A 71 -8.19 -5.36 -8.46
CA ARG A 71 -7.60 -4.65 -7.31
C ARG A 71 -6.23 -5.27 -6.99
N PRO A 72 -5.14 -4.48 -6.88
CA PRO A 72 -3.81 -5.00 -6.54
C PRO A 72 -3.80 -5.65 -5.16
N LEU A 73 -2.81 -6.49 -4.89
CA LEU A 73 -2.56 -7.06 -3.57
C LEU A 73 -1.93 -6.04 -2.62
N ALA A 74 -1.04 -5.21 -3.13
CA ALA A 74 -0.37 -4.17 -2.36
C ALA A 74 -0.01 -2.96 -3.23
N PHE A 75 0.14 -1.81 -2.58
CA PHE A 75 0.67 -0.59 -3.17
C PHE A 75 1.70 0.05 -2.22
N LYS A 76 2.83 0.48 -2.77
CA LYS A 76 3.87 1.26 -2.07
C LYS A 76 4.06 2.57 -2.82
N GLY A 77 3.83 3.70 -2.17
CA GLY A 77 3.94 5.01 -2.81
C GLY A 77 3.48 6.13 -1.89
N GLU A 78 3.21 7.30 -2.48
CA GLU A 78 2.76 8.47 -1.74
C GLU A 78 1.24 8.46 -1.53
N PHE A 79 0.83 9.01 -0.38
CA PHE A 79 -0.56 9.16 0.02
C PHE A 79 -0.82 10.62 0.39
N LYS A 80 -2.01 11.11 0.07
CA LYS A 80 -2.48 12.43 0.47
C LYS A 80 -3.93 12.35 0.88
N ALA A 81 -4.20 12.64 2.16
CA ALA A 81 -5.53 12.59 2.74
C ALA A 81 -6.29 11.28 2.43
N ASP A 82 -5.67 10.13 2.73
CA ASP A 82 -6.17 8.75 2.50
C ASP A 82 -6.19 8.24 1.06
N ILE A 83 -5.89 9.10 0.09
CA ILE A 83 -5.90 8.74 -1.33
C ILE A 83 -4.46 8.49 -1.78
N ILE A 84 -4.26 7.46 -2.62
CA ILE A 84 -2.99 7.26 -3.34
C ILE A 84 -2.69 8.52 -4.15
N ASN A 85 -1.48 9.06 -4.01
CA ASN A 85 -1.07 10.30 -4.65
C ASN A 85 0.32 10.13 -5.23
N GLY A 86 0.50 10.44 -6.52
CA GLY A 86 1.81 10.37 -7.17
C GLY A 86 2.27 8.96 -7.53
N GLU A 87 3.56 8.84 -7.80
CA GLU A 87 4.17 7.61 -8.28
C GLU A 87 4.24 6.54 -7.19
N GLY A 88 4.16 5.28 -7.63
CA GLY A 88 4.18 4.14 -6.73
C GLY A 88 4.33 2.82 -7.45
N ILE A 89 4.33 1.75 -6.67
CA ILE A 89 4.53 0.38 -7.13
C ILE A 89 3.34 -0.44 -6.65
N MET A 90 2.66 -1.11 -7.57
CA MET A 90 1.58 -2.05 -7.29
C MET A 90 2.06 -3.49 -7.50
N LEU A 91 1.74 -4.36 -6.54
CA LEU A 91 1.83 -5.80 -6.70
C LEU A 91 0.48 -6.34 -7.13
N LEU A 92 0.40 -6.92 -8.32
CA LEU A 92 -0.81 -7.50 -8.87
C LEU A 92 -1.02 -8.94 -8.37
N LYS A 93 -2.24 -9.45 -8.50
CA LYS A 93 -2.59 -10.80 -8.03
C LYS A 93 -1.85 -11.92 -8.78
N ASN A 94 -1.46 -11.66 -10.03
CA ASN A 94 -0.67 -12.58 -10.85
C ASN A 94 0.83 -12.56 -10.48
N GLY A 95 1.25 -11.69 -9.55
CA GLY A 95 2.65 -11.54 -9.14
C GLY A 95 3.39 -10.41 -9.86
N ASP A 96 2.77 -9.79 -10.87
CA ASP A 96 3.40 -8.71 -11.62
C ASP A 96 3.55 -7.44 -10.80
N ILE A 97 4.54 -6.65 -11.16
CA ILE A 97 4.85 -5.36 -10.55
C ILE A 97 4.58 -4.26 -11.57
N LEU A 98 3.68 -3.34 -11.22
CA LEU A 98 3.32 -2.20 -12.05
C LEU A 98 3.78 -0.89 -11.40
N LEU A 99 4.40 -0.02 -12.19
CA LEU A 99 4.67 1.36 -11.79
C LEU A 99 3.42 2.20 -12.05
N SER A 100 2.86 2.81 -11.00
CA SER A 100 1.82 3.83 -11.15
C SER A 100 2.46 5.18 -11.39
N GLN A 101 1.93 5.94 -12.34
CA GLN A 101 2.31 7.33 -12.64
C GLN A 101 1.15 8.27 -12.32
#